data_AF-A0A8H4L2G9-F1
#
_entry.id   AF-A0A8H4L2G9-F1
#
_cell.length_a   1.000
_cell.length_b   1.000
_cell.length_c   1.000
_cell.angle_alpha   90.00
_cell.angle_beta   90.00
_cell.angle_gamma   90.00
#
_symmetry.space_group_name_H-M   'P 1'
#
loop_
_entity.id
_entity.type
_entity.pdbx_description
1 polymer ?
#
loop_
_entity_poly.entity_id
_entity_poly.type
_entity_poly.pdbx_seq_one_letter_code
_entity_poly.pdbx_strand_id
1 'polypeptide(L)'
;MPKEQSCIERAADTGLAAMEVCKDFFELCFPQQAKYFMVSFCPFDVAALLFSLLRGDKDRTLARRREIVDAVGSALSISFQLRGHTKMADSTSAILNALVSQLQLSSDESETLRDWTKASGQNVLESQHTRLGGGDTEIQSSTLPDGPATTSQDQWQNEDMVFDTDIGFDFDLGVLEGVWDWPTVSQ
;
A
#
# COMPACT_ATOMS: atom_id res chain seq x y z
N MET A 1 -25.40 -14.27 9.84
CA MET A 1 -26.39 -14.72 8.84
C MET A 1 -25.68 -15.25 7.59
N PRO A 2 -26.26 -16.15 6.77
CA PRO A 2 -25.56 -16.75 5.62
C PRO A 2 -25.14 -15.73 4.53
N LYS A 3 -25.91 -14.65 4.37
CA LYS A 3 -25.66 -13.62 3.35
C LYS A 3 -24.47 -12.72 3.69
N GLU A 4 -24.29 -12.38 4.97
CA GLU A 4 -23.17 -11.55 5.45
C GLU A 4 -21.84 -12.27 5.27
N GLN A 5 -21.80 -13.56 5.62
CA GLN A 5 -20.62 -14.41 5.44
C GLN A 5 -20.22 -14.49 3.96
N SER A 6 -21.19 -14.65 3.06
CA SER A 6 -20.94 -14.65 1.62
C SER A 6 -20.42 -13.30 1.09
N CYS A 7 -20.82 -12.18 1.69
CA CYS A 7 -20.31 -10.85 1.33
C CYS A 7 -18.85 -10.68 1.75
N ILE A 8 -18.52 -11.08 2.99
CA ILE A 8 -17.14 -11.03 3.53
C ILE A 8 -16.19 -11.88 2.70
N GLU A 9 -16.60 -13.10 2.33
CA GLU A 9 -15.79 -13.99 1.49
C GLU A 9 -15.53 -13.38 0.11
N ARG A 10 -16.56 -12.79 -0.53
CA ARG A 10 -16.38 -12.11 -1.81
C ARG A 10 -15.51 -10.86 -1.71
N ALA A 11 -15.62 -10.10 -0.62
CA ALA A 11 -14.77 -8.94 -0.36
C ALA A 11 -13.31 -9.35 -0.16
N ALA A 12 -13.07 -10.44 0.58
CA ALA A 12 -11.74 -11.04 0.72
C ALA A 12 -11.18 -11.48 -0.64
N ASP A 13 -11.95 -12.23 -1.44
CA ASP A 13 -11.51 -12.70 -2.75
C ASP A 13 -11.17 -11.56 -3.70
N THR A 14 -12.00 -10.51 -3.70
CA THR A 14 -11.80 -9.32 -4.53
C THR A 14 -10.57 -8.54 -4.07
N GLY A 15 -10.40 -8.33 -2.77
CA GLY A 15 -9.24 -7.64 -2.21
C GLY A 15 -7.94 -8.38 -2.50
N LEU A 16 -7.94 -9.70 -2.40
CA LEU A 16 -6.76 -10.52 -2.72
C LEU A 16 -6.40 -10.44 -4.21
N ALA A 17 -7.39 -10.52 -5.10
CA ALA A 17 -7.16 -10.34 -6.54
C ALA A 17 -6.64 -8.92 -6.86
N ALA A 18 -7.20 -7.89 -6.22
CA ALA A 18 -6.74 -6.51 -6.38
C ALA A 18 -5.30 -6.32 -5.89
N MET A 19 -4.91 -6.98 -4.79
CA MET A 19 -3.53 -6.91 -4.28
C MET A 19 -2.53 -7.52 -5.25
N GLU A 20 -2.86 -8.65 -5.89
CA GLU A 20 -1.98 -9.24 -6.91
C GLU A 20 -1.76 -8.27 -8.09
N VAL A 21 -2.83 -7.61 -8.56
CA VAL A 21 -2.69 -6.56 -9.58
C VAL A 21 -1.83 -5.39 -9.09
N CYS A 22 -1.95 -4.99 -7.82
CA CYS A 22 -1.11 -3.94 -7.25
C CYS A 22 0.37 -4.32 -7.21
N LYS A 23 0.69 -5.58 -6.88
CA LYS A 23 2.07 -6.11 -6.88
C LYS A 23 2.65 -6.12 -8.29
N ASP A 24 1.90 -6.66 -9.26
CA ASP A 24 2.32 -6.64 -10.67
C ASP A 24 2.52 -5.22 -11.19
N PHE A 25 1.62 -4.32 -10.82
CA PHE A 25 1.71 -2.90 -11.19
C PHE A 25 2.92 -2.21 -10.56
N PHE A 26 3.23 -2.52 -9.30
CA PHE A 26 4.42 -2.02 -8.62
C PHE A 26 5.71 -2.46 -9.33
N GLU A 27 5.85 -3.75 -9.67
CA GLU A 27 7.03 -4.28 -10.35
C GLU A 27 7.25 -3.66 -11.74
N LEU A 28 6.16 -3.32 -12.45
CA LEU A 28 6.25 -2.64 -13.75
C LEU A 28 6.69 -1.17 -13.63
N CYS A 29 6.33 -0.50 -12.54
CA CYS A 29 6.59 0.92 -12.34
C CYS A 29 7.87 1.19 -11.56
N PHE A 30 8.27 0.33 -10.63
CA PHE A 30 9.39 0.58 -9.74
C PHE A 30 10.72 0.13 -10.37
N PRO A 31 11.80 0.93 -10.29
CA PRO A 31 11.91 2.24 -9.62
C PRO A 31 11.60 3.46 -10.51
N GLN A 32 11.47 3.31 -11.83
CA GLN A 32 11.49 4.42 -12.79
C GLN A 32 10.27 5.36 -12.67
N GLN A 33 9.11 4.82 -12.32
CA GLN A 33 7.82 5.50 -12.20
C GLN A 33 7.29 5.49 -10.76
N ALA A 34 8.18 5.38 -9.76
CA ALA A 34 7.83 5.33 -8.33
C ALA A 34 7.05 6.57 -7.81
N LYS A 35 7.01 7.67 -8.59
CA LYS A 35 6.21 8.87 -8.26
C LYS A 35 4.76 8.79 -8.73
N TYR A 36 4.38 7.76 -9.49
CA TYR A 36 3.01 7.61 -9.94
C TYR A 36 2.13 7.21 -8.75
N PHE A 37 1.17 8.07 -8.39
CA PHE A 37 0.44 7.97 -7.12
C PHE A 37 -0.27 6.62 -6.90
N MET A 38 -0.76 5.99 -7.97
CA MET A 38 -1.42 4.68 -7.89
C MET A 38 -0.50 3.58 -7.33
N VAL A 39 0.81 3.69 -7.55
CA VAL A 39 1.82 2.72 -7.07
C VAL A 39 1.85 2.68 -5.54
N SER A 40 1.58 3.80 -4.87
CA SER A 40 1.45 3.88 -3.41
C SER A 40 0.00 3.70 -2.94
N PHE A 41 -0.95 4.34 -3.63
CA PHE A 41 -2.32 4.49 -3.16
C PHE A 41 -3.14 3.20 -3.29
N CYS A 42 -3.06 2.51 -4.43
CA CYS A 42 -3.82 1.28 -4.66
C CYS A 42 -3.49 0.16 -3.65
N PRO A 43 -2.22 -0.22 -3.42
CA PRO A 43 -1.90 -1.26 -2.43
C PRO A 43 -2.29 -0.83 -1.01
N PHE A 44 -2.20 0.46 -0.68
CA PHE A 44 -2.66 0.99 0.61
C PHE A 44 -4.17 0.78 0.81
N ASP A 45 -5.01 1.20 -0.15
CA ASP A 45 -6.46 1.08 -0.05
C ASP A 45 -6.91 -0.38 0.03
N VAL A 46 -6.30 -1.26 -0.78
CA VAL A 46 -6.61 -2.69 -0.74
C VAL A 46 -6.19 -3.28 0.61
N ALA A 47 -5.04 -2.89 1.16
CA ALA A 47 -4.62 -3.34 2.48
C ALA A 47 -5.54 -2.82 3.61
N ALA A 48 -6.05 -1.58 3.51
CA ALA A 48 -7.01 -1.04 4.47
C ALA A 48 -8.35 -1.81 4.44
N LEU A 49 -8.85 -2.13 3.24
CA LEU A 49 -10.01 -2.99 3.04
C LEU A 49 -9.79 -4.35 3.71
N LEU A 50 -8.69 -5.03 3.38
CA LEU A 50 -8.33 -6.35 3.90
C LEU A 50 -8.11 -6.35 5.43
N PHE A 51 -7.50 -5.29 5.96
CA PHE A 51 -7.35 -5.06 7.39
C PHE A 51 -8.70 -4.95 8.09
N SER A 52 -9.68 -4.27 7.50
CA SER A 52 -11.02 -4.16 8.09
C SER A 52 -11.68 -5.54 8.27
N LEU A 53 -11.47 -6.46 7.33
CA LEU A 53 -11.96 -7.84 7.42
C LEU A 53 -11.25 -8.59 8.55
N LEU A 54 -9.93 -8.45 8.68
CA LEU A 54 -9.16 -9.04 9.78
C LEU A 54 -9.58 -8.53 11.16
N ARG A 55 -9.90 -7.22 11.26
CA ARG A 55 -10.36 -6.56 12.49
C ARG A 55 -11.74 -7.06 12.92
N GLY A 56 -12.63 -7.31 11.95
CA GLY A 56 -13.95 -7.89 12.19
C GLY A 56 -13.92 -9.37 12.58
N ASP A 57 -12.91 -10.12 12.12
CA ASP A 57 -12.75 -11.55 12.36
C ASP A 57 -12.13 -11.86 13.75
N LYS A 58 -12.88 -11.55 14.82
CA LYS A 58 -12.47 -11.78 16.22
C LYS A 58 -12.30 -13.27 16.55
N ASP A 59 -13.14 -14.11 15.96
CA ASP A 59 -13.16 -15.56 16.22
C ASP A 59 -12.17 -16.33 15.31
N ARG A 60 -11.43 -15.63 14.45
CA ARG A 60 -10.41 -16.20 13.55
C ARG A 60 -10.98 -17.29 12.62
N THR A 61 -12.18 -17.06 12.10
CA THR A 61 -12.95 -18.01 11.28
C THR A 61 -12.85 -17.74 9.77
N LEU A 62 -12.18 -16.66 9.38
CA LEU A 62 -12.08 -16.27 7.98
C LEU A 62 -11.19 -17.26 7.19
N ALA A 63 -11.76 -17.91 6.18
CA ALA A 63 -11.12 -19.04 5.48
C ALA A 63 -9.76 -18.69 4.85
N ARG A 64 -9.62 -17.49 4.29
CA ARG A 64 -8.40 -16.98 3.62
C ARG A 64 -7.56 -16.06 4.50
N ARG A 65 -7.73 -16.11 5.83
CA ARG A 65 -7.08 -15.16 6.76
C ARG A 65 -5.58 -15.04 6.55
N ARG A 66 -4.89 -16.16 6.35
CA ARG A 66 -3.43 -16.18 6.09
C ARG A 66 -3.06 -15.41 4.82
N GLU A 67 -3.81 -15.62 3.74
CA GLU A 67 -3.58 -14.94 2.46
C GLU A 67 -3.85 -13.43 2.60
N ILE A 68 -4.85 -13.05 3.40
CA ILE A 68 -5.12 -11.64 3.71
C ILE A 68 -3.95 -11.01 4.48
N VAL A 69 -3.41 -11.69 5.48
CA VAL A 69 -2.24 -11.21 6.22
C VAL A 69 -1.04 -11.05 5.29
N ASP A 70 -0.80 -12.01 4.40
CA ASP A 70 0.28 -11.96 3.40
C ASP A 70 0.13 -10.77 2.43
N ALA A 71 -1.10 -10.52 1.95
CA ALA A 71 -1.43 -9.39 1.11
C ALA A 71 -1.19 -8.04 1.82
N VAL A 72 -1.57 -7.91 3.11
CA VAL A 72 -1.26 -6.72 3.92
C VAL A 72 0.27 -6.56 4.09
N GLY A 73 1.00 -7.66 4.27
CA GLY A 73 2.46 -7.67 4.31
C GLY A 73 3.10 -7.18 3.00
N SER A 74 2.55 -7.60 1.86
CA SER A 74 2.98 -7.16 0.53
C SER A 74 2.78 -5.65 0.35
N ALA A 75 1.63 -5.10 0.75
CA ALA A 75 1.39 -3.65 0.70
C ALA A 75 2.34 -2.87 1.61
N LEU A 76 2.61 -3.40 2.82
CA LEU A 76 3.60 -2.82 3.72
C LEU A 76 4.99 -2.81 3.08
N SER A 77 5.37 -3.90 2.40
CA SER A 77 6.62 -3.99 1.66
C SER A 77 6.72 -2.95 0.55
N ILE A 78 5.69 -2.84 -0.29
CA ILE A 78 5.61 -1.85 -1.37
C ILE A 78 5.74 -0.43 -0.80
N SER A 79 4.98 -0.11 0.25
CA SER A 79 5.05 1.20 0.92
C SER A 79 6.45 1.51 1.46
N PHE A 80 7.16 0.51 1.98
CA PHE A 80 8.51 0.66 2.49
C PHE A 80 9.52 0.91 1.38
N GLN A 81 9.41 0.20 0.26
CA GLN A 81 10.28 0.38 -0.91
C GLN A 81 10.09 1.74 -1.58
N LEU A 82 8.88 2.31 -1.50
CA LEU A 82 8.56 3.64 -2.02
C LEU A 82 8.98 4.77 -1.09
N ARG A 83 9.43 4.49 0.14
CA ARG A 83 9.91 5.52 1.06
C ARG A 83 11.04 6.32 0.43
N GLY A 84 11.02 7.63 0.62
CA GLY A 84 11.96 8.55 -0.02
C GLY A 84 11.73 8.80 -1.51
N HIS A 85 10.82 8.08 -2.18
CA HIS A 85 10.36 8.43 -3.53
C HIS A 85 9.19 9.41 -3.50
N THR A 86 8.32 9.32 -2.50
CA THR A 86 7.18 10.23 -2.28
C THR A 86 6.90 10.42 -0.78
N LYS A 87 6.44 11.61 -0.37
CA LYS A 87 5.96 11.85 1.02
C LYS A 87 4.79 10.93 1.38
N MET A 88 3.93 10.65 0.40
CA MET A 88 2.79 9.75 0.55
C MET A 88 3.22 8.32 0.93
N ALA A 89 4.33 7.82 0.39
CA ALA A 89 4.86 6.51 0.75
C ALA A 89 5.30 6.45 2.21
N ASP A 90 5.90 7.53 2.73
CA ASP A 90 6.29 7.61 4.13
C ASP A 90 5.05 7.56 5.05
N SER A 91 4.01 8.34 4.75
CA SER A 91 2.75 8.35 5.50
C SER A 91 2.01 7.01 5.43
N THR A 92 1.79 6.46 4.22
CA THR A 92 1.09 5.17 4.03
C THR A 92 1.81 4.03 4.72
N SER A 93 3.15 4.03 4.69
CA SER A 93 3.94 3.02 5.40
C SER A 93 3.84 3.16 6.92
N ALA A 94 3.80 4.38 7.46
CA ALA A 94 3.59 4.59 8.89
C ALA A 94 2.19 4.12 9.33
N ILE A 95 1.16 4.44 8.56
CA ILE A 95 -0.23 4.03 8.83
C ILE A 95 -0.37 2.51 8.77
N LEU A 96 0.13 1.85 7.72
CA LEU A 96 0.04 0.40 7.60
C LEU A 96 0.77 -0.31 8.75
N ASN A 97 1.92 0.20 9.19
CA ASN A 97 2.60 -0.33 10.38
C ASN A 97 1.74 -0.18 11.65
N ALA A 98 1.11 0.98 11.84
CA ALA A 98 0.22 1.21 12.98
C ALA A 98 -0.99 0.26 12.95
N LEU A 99 -1.65 0.10 11.79
CA LEU A 99 -2.75 -0.83 11.61
C LEU A 99 -2.31 -2.27 11.93
N VAL A 100 -1.21 -2.73 11.33
CA VAL A 100 -0.67 -4.08 11.58
C VAL A 100 -0.40 -4.31 13.07
N SER A 101 0.08 -3.32 13.81
CA SER A 101 0.33 -3.44 15.26
C SER A 101 -0.93 -3.66 16.10
N GLN A 102 -2.11 -3.31 15.57
CA GLN A 102 -3.41 -3.51 16.24
C GLN A 102 -4.00 -4.89 15.96
N LEU A 103 -3.46 -5.65 14.99
CA LEU A 103 -3.98 -6.98 14.65
C LEU A 103 -3.63 -8.01 15.73
N GLN A 104 -4.63 -8.80 16.12
CA GLN A 104 -4.41 -10.02 16.89
C GLN A 104 -3.92 -11.12 15.93
N LEU A 105 -2.60 -11.12 15.70
CA LEU A 105 -1.93 -12.11 14.85
C LEU A 105 -1.52 -13.33 15.67
N SER A 106 -1.61 -14.50 15.05
CA SER A 106 -0.93 -15.71 15.53
C SER A 106 0.57 -15.60 15.32
N SER A 107 1.33 -16.50 15.96
CA SER A 107 2.79 -16.56 15.80
C SER A 107 3.20 -16.63 14.32
N ASP A 108 2.58 -17.53 13.55
CA ASP A 108 2.88 -17.75 12.12
C ASP A 108 2.57 -16.51 11.27
N GLU A 109 1.44 -15.84 11.53
CA GLU A 109 1.06 -14.60 10.83
C GLU A 109 2.02 -13.45 11.13
N SER A 110 2.46 -13.34 12.39
CA SER A 110 3.42 -12.32 12.80
C SER A 110 4.81 -12.53 12.19
N GLU A 111 5.21 -13.79 12.00
CA GLU A 111 6.44 -14.16 11.32
C GLU A 111 6.38 -13.79 9.84
N THR A 112 5.26 -14.10 9.17
CA THR A 112 5.01 -13.74 7.77
C THR A 112 5.18 -12.23 7.53
N LEU A 113 4.56 -11.38 8.37
CA LEU A 113 4.71 -9.92 8.24
C LEU A 113 6.13 -9.42 8.51
N ARG A 114 6.83 -10.08 9.45
CA ARG A 114 8.23 -9.76 9.74
C ARG A 114 9.12 -10.07 8.55
N ASP A 115 8.87 -11.17 7.86
CA ASP A 115 9.67 -11.56 6.70
C ASP A 115 9.47 -10.62 5.52
N TRP A 116 8.24 -10.14 5.28
CA TRP A 116 7.99 -9.04 4.34
C TRP A 116 8.77 -7.77 4.69
N THR A 117 8.78 -7.39 5.96
CA THR A 117 9.52 -6.21 6.42
C THR A 117 11.03 -6.36 6.21
N LYS A 118 11.59 -7.56 6.47
CA LYS A 118 13.02 -7.85 6.22
C LYS A 118 13.36 -7.84 4.72
N ALA A 119 12.55 -8.49 3.89
CA ALA A 119 12.76 -8.57 2.45
C ALA A 119 12.79 -7.17 1.81
N SER A 120 11.89 -6.29 2.26
CA SER A 120 11.85 -4.89 1.82
C SER A 120 13.13 -4.12 2.14
N GLY A 121 13.70 -4.34 3.34
CA GLY A 121 14.96 -3.73 3.75
C GLY A 121 16.15 -4.16 2.89
N GLN A 122 16.16 -5.42 2.42
CA GLN A 122 17.20 -5.92 1.54
C GLN A 122 17.08 -5.34 0.11
N ASN A 123 15.87 -5.28 -0.45
CA ASN A 123 15.63 -4.73 -1.79
C ASN A 123 16.00 -3.24 -1.90
N VAL A 124 15.80 -2.46 -0.83
CA VAL A 124 16.20 -1.04 -0.78
C VAL A 124 17.72 -0.87 -0.84
N LEU A 125 18.49 -1.76 -0.23
CA LEU A 125 19.95 -1.70 -0.24
C LEU A 125 20.54 -2.06 -1.62
N GLU A 126 19.96 -3.06 -2.29
CA GLU A 126 20.40 -3.52 -3.61
C GLU A 126 20.08 -2.50 -4.72
N SER A 127 18.90 -1.88 -4.65
CA SER A 127 18.48 -0.82 -5.58
C SER A 127 19.39 0.43 -5.50
N GLN A 128 20.02 0.69 -4.35
CA GLN A 128 20.98 1.78 -4.18
C GLN A 128 22.39 1.43 -4.72
N HIS A 129 22.81 0.17 -4.67
CA HIS A 129 24.15 -0.25 -5.15
C HIS A 129 24.28 -0.19 -6.68
N THR A 130 23.19 -0.34 -7.42
CA THR A 130 23.19 -0.29 -8.89
C THR A 130 23.40 1.14 -9.44
N ARG A 131 23.40 2.19 -8.60
CA ARG A 131 23.54 3.60 -9.01
C ARG A 131 24.97 4.15 -9.05
N LEU A 132 26.00 3.38 -8.67
CA LEU A 132 27.39 3.87 -8.58
C LEU A 132 28.36 3.32 -9.64
N GLY A 133 27.87 2.77 -10.75
CA GLY A 133 28.73 2.19 -11.81
C GLY A 133 28.45 2.69 -13.23
N GLY A 134 29.29 3.60 -13.73
CA GLY A 134 29.42 4.00 -15.15
C GLY A 134 28.52 5.17 -15.55
N GLY A 135 28.98 6.29 -16.11
CA GLY A 135 30.11 6.50 -17.02
C GLY A 135 29.56 7.04 -18.34
N ASP A 136 29.55 8.36 -18.48
CA ASP A 136 29.33 9.22 -19.66
C ASP A 136 28.72 8.58 -20.93
N THR A 137 27.50 8.98 -21.29
CA THR A 137 27.11 9.01 -22.72
C THR A 137 26.14 10.16 -23.01
N GLU A 138 26.67 11.09 -23.78
CA GLU A 138 26.05 12.22 -24.44
C GLU A 138 24.98 11.72 -25.43
N ILE A 139 23.72 12.18 -25.31
CA ILE A 139 22.71 12.03 -26.38
C ILE A 139 22.12 13.38 -26.73
N GLN A 140 22.26 13.67 -28.03
CA GLN A 140 21.92 14.89 -28.73
C GLN A 140 20.41 15.18 -28.74
N SER A 141 20.13 16.49 -28.73
CA SER A 141 18.85 17.12 -29.02
C SER A 141 18.29 16.71 -30.38
N SER A 142 17.01 16.38 -30.43
CA SER A 142 16.18 16.39 -31.65
C SER A 142 14.85 17.06 -31.31
N THR A 143 14.45 18.01 -32.14
CA THR A 143 13.45 19.05 -31.84
C THR A 143 12.15 18.87 -32.65
N LEU A 144 11.02 19.27 -32.01
CA LEU A 144 9.70 19.75 -32.52
C LEU A 144 8.57 18.73 -32.82
N PRO A 145 7.25 19.12 -32.77
CA PRO A 145 6.68 20.47 -32.56
C PRO A 145 5.59 20.62 -31.43
N ASP A 146 5.31 21.90 -31.15
CA ASP A 146 4.35 22.49 -30.19
C ASP A 146 2.87 22.11 -30.35
N GLY A 147 2.17 21.99 -29.22
CA GLY A 147 0.70 22.04 -29.10
C GLY A 147 0.24 21.73 -27.65
N PRO A 148 -0.54 22.59 -26.98
CA PRO A 148 -0.60 22.62 -25.52
C PRO A 148 -1.65 21.65 -24.97
N ALA A 149 -1.20 20.63 -24.26
CA ALA A 149 -1.96 20.00 -23.20
C ALA A 149 -1.10 20.03 -21.94
N THR A 150 -0.96 21.23 -21.35
CA THR A 150 -0.46 21.39 -19.99
C THR A 150 -1.51 20.82 -19.04
N THR A 151 -1.54 19.50 -18.89
CA THR A 151 -1.96 18.91 -17.61
C THR A 151 -0.69 18.88 -16.77
N SER A 152 -0.49 19.97 -16.03
CA SER A 152 0.67 20.17 -15.17
C SER A 152 0.75 19.03 -14.16
N GLN A 153 1.73 18.15 -14.36
CA GLN A 153 2.15 17.11 -13.43
C GLN A 153 2.54 17.68 -12.05
N ASP A 154 2.76 19.00 -11.98
CA ASP A 154 3.00 19.77 -10.76
C ASP A 154 1.76 20.00 -9.89
N GLN A 155 0.56 19.64 -10.36
CA GLN A 155 -0.68 19.85 -9.59
C GLN A 155 -0.81 18.88 -8.40
N TRP A 156 -0.18 17.70 -8.44
CA TRP A 156 -0.19 16.76 -7.32
C TRP A 156 0.85 17.08 -6.23
N GLN A 157 1.67 18.13 -6.41
CA GLN A 157 2.64 18.56 -5.41
C GLN A 157 2.06 19.57 -4.40
N ASN A 158 0.93 20.20 -4.71
CA ASN A 158 0.39 21.36 -3.98
C ASN A 158 -0.97 21.12 -3.32
N GLU A 159 -1.39 19.87 -3.19
CA GLU A 159 -2.42 19.56 -2.21
C GLU A 159 -1.71 19.02 -0.99
N ASP A 160 -1.62 19.87 0.03
CA ASP A 160 -1.30 19.49 1.40
C ASP A 160 -2.31 18.42 1.84
N MET A 161 -2.10 17.16 1.42
CA MET A 161 -2.60 16.01 2.15
C MET A 161 -1.80 15.97 3.44
N VAL A 162 -2.29 16.73 4.41
CA VAL A 162 -1.73 16.85 5.75
C VAL A 162 -1.94 15.52 6.46
N PHE A 163 -1.06 14.55 6.19
CA PHE A 163 -0.74 13.52 7.17
C PHE A 163 0.33 14.13 8.09
N ASP A 164 -0.13 14.99 9.01
CA ASP A 164 0.75 15.58 10.02
C ASP A 164 1.36 14.43 10.83
N THR A 165 2.68 14.32 10.76
CA THR A 165 3.43 13.18 11.29
C THR A 165 3.78 13.47 12.74
N ASP A 166 2.75 13.58 13.58
CA ASP A 166 2.86 13.56 15.04
C ASP A 166 2.03 12.37 15.54
N ILE A 167 2.59 11.16 15.36
CA ILE A 167 1.95 9.89 15.76
C ILE A 167 2.08 9.73 17.28
N GLY A 168 1.35 10.57 18.01
CA GLY A 168 0.88 10.26 19.36
C GLY A 168 -0.12 9.11 19.28
N PHE A 169 0.02 8.12 20.15
CA PHE A 169 -0.79 6.89 20.19
C PHE A 169 -2.25 7.11 20.63
N ASP A 170 -3.00 7.89 19.86
CA ASP A 170 -4.46 7.91 19.80
C ASP A 170 -4.85 8.07 18.32
N PHE A 171 -4.86 6.96 17.60
CA PHE A 171 -5.09 6.93 16.15
C PHE A 171 -6.59 7.05 15.87
N ASP A 172 -7.10 8.28 15.91
CA ASP A 172 -8.44 8.64 15.43
C ASP A 172 -8.45 8.54 13.90
N LEU A 173 -9.03 7.44 13.39
CA LEU A 173 -9.26 7.24 11.96
C LEU A 173 -10.26 8.27 11.39
N GLY A 174 -10.92 9.07 12.23
CA GLY A 174 -11.86 10.11 11.85
C GLY A 174 -12.87 9.60 10.82
N VAL A 175 -12.90 10.25 9.65
CA VAL A 175 -13.78 9.89 8.54
C VAL A 175 -13.60 8.44 8.05
N LEU A 176 -12.42 7.83 8.22
CA LEU A 176 -12.13 6.47 7.78
C LEU A 176 -12.67 5.39 8.73
N GLU A 177 -13.05 5.74 9.96
CA GLU A 177 -13.49 4.74 10.96
C GLU A 177 -14.78 4.03 10.53
N GLY A 178 -15.70 4.77 9.91
CA GLY A 178 -17.01 4.26 9.45
C GLY A 178 -17.07 3.79 8.00
N VAL A 179 -16.04 4.02 7.17
CA VAL A 179 -16.03 3.60 5.75
C VAL A 179 -16.13 2.07 5.62
N TRP A 180 -15.66 1.35 6.63
CA TRP A 180 -15.56 -0.10 6.63
C TRP A 180 -16.52 -0.77 7.62
N ASP A 181 -17.53 -0.05 8.10
CA ASP A 181 -18.60 -0.61 8.94
C ASP A 181 -19.59 -1.41 8.07
N TRP A 182 -19.18 -2.63 7.72
CA TRP A 182 -19.96 -3.62 6.98
C TRP A 182 -21.40 -3.85 7.50
N PRO A 183 -21.77 -3.68 8.79
CA PRO A 183 -23.16 -3.83 9.24
C PRO A 183 -24.13 -2.81 8.62
N THR A 184 -23.64 -1.66 8.17
CA THR A 184 -24.50 -0.57 7.66
C THR A 184 -24.81 -0.66 6.17
N VAL A 185 -24.11 -1.50 5.41
CA VAL A 185 -24.23 -1.61 3.93
C VAL A 185 -25.43 -2.47 3.50
N SER A 186 -26.27 -2.93 4.42
CA SER A 186 -27.39 -3.84 4.15
C SER A 186 -28.80 -3.26 4.39
N GLN A 187 -28.95 -1.93 4.52
CA GLN A 187 -30.28 -1.30 4.54
C GLN A 187 -30.81 -0.98 3.14
#